data_AF-A0A810NKV8-F1
#
_entry.id   AF-A0A810NKV8-F1
#
_cell.length_a   1.000
_cell.length_b   1.000
_cell.length_c   1.000
_cell.angle_alpha   90.00
_cell.angle_beta   90.00
_cell.angle_gamma   90.00
#
_symmetry.space_group_name_H-M   'P 1'
#
loop_
_entity.id
_entity.type
_entity.pdbx_description
1 polymer ?
#
loop_
_entity_poly.entity_id
_entity_poly.type
_entity_poly.pdbx_seq_one_letter_code
_entity_poly.pdbx_strand_id
1 'polypeptide(L)'
;MDATRAGVSDPLAHIDVSRLRSDLAAVQSLGTSGGAFGACVVSAEIRHAYRTALQARDEAASYLHGSRDWSTEDLAEAICGHREHERRARLIAEWTTSPAPQHLYDAGHELLRRQQVASALRDLLSAARATAVRHLRDAELVLPADPLERAHKAQEVVRFCAYHLDTVAANRNLYAANLVVHHEWELDEIAEVADTEPQAIEDAYEAARAHPPSDADSRSVRELAEIAAAIAVRQRHWEAVRREAIAECLAAGVDADLLAAHAGV
;
A
#
# COMPACT_ATOMS: atom_id res chain seq x y z
N MET A 1 -5.72 -22.60 -38.63
CA MET A 1 -6.29 -22.03 -37.40
C MET A 1 -6.09 -23.08 -36.32
N ASP A 2 -4.92 -23.07 -35.68
CA ASP A 2 -4.55 -24.11 -34.71
C ASP A 2 -4.92 -23.68 -33.29
N ALA A 3 -5.91 -24.39 -32.76
CA ALA A 3 -6.30 -24.40 -31.36
C ALA A 3 -5.39 -25.38 -30.60
N THR A 4 -4.21 -24.94 -30.15
CA THR A 4 -3.49 -25.49 -28.99
C THR A 4 -2.27 -24.63 -28.66
N ARG A 5 -2.47 -23.56 -27.87
CA ARG A 5 -1.40 -22.97 -27.04
C ARG A 5 -1.82 -23.07 -25.57
N ALA A 6 -2.07 -24.30 -25.15
CA ALA A 6 -2.25 -24.63 -23.74
C ALA A 6 -0.89 -24.56 -23.06
N GLY A 7 -0.65 -23.55 -22.22
CA GLY A 7 0.52 -23.53 -21.34
C GLY A 7 1.10 -22.17 -20.99
N VAL A 8 0.73 -21.08 -21.67
CA VAL A 8 1.24 -19.74 -21.31
C VAL A 8 0.11 -18.92 -20.68
N SER A 9 0.10 -18.89 -19.36
CA SER A 9 -0.87 -18.13 -18.57
C SER A 9 -0.54 -16.64 -18.66
N ASP A 10 -1.49 -15.83 -19.12
CA ASP A 10 -1.42 -14.36 -18.97
C ASP A 10 -1.25 -14.06 -17.46
N PRO A 11 -0.19 -13.36 -17.03
CA PRO A 11 0.05 -13.06 -15.62
C PRO A 11 -1.08 -12.21 -15.01
N LEU A 12 -1.89 -11.54 -15.82
CA LEU A 12 -3.02 -10.73 -15.37
C LEU A 12 -4.36 -11.46 -15.40
N ALA A 13 -4.41 -12.74 -15.82
CA ALA A 13 -5.66 -13.48 -16.01
C ALA A 13 -6.54 -13.57 -14.76
N HIS A 14 -5.95 -13.47 -13.57
CA HIS A 14 -6.65 -13.54 -12.28
C HIS A 14 -7.04 -12.17 -11.71
N ILE A 15 -6.66 -11.07 -12.37
CA ILE A 15 -6.95 -9.71 -11.91
C ILE A 15 -8.26 -9.25 -12.53
N ASP A 16 -9.30 -9.16 -11.69
CA ASP A 16 -10.58 -8.55 -12.06
C ASP A 16 -10.70 -7.14 -11.49
N VAL A 17 -10.37 -6.14 -12.32
CA VAL A 17 -10.46 -4.71 -11.96
C VAL A 17 -11.90 -4.29 -11.67
N SER A 18 -12.89 -4.89 -12.34
CA SER A 18 -14.31 -4.55 -12.15
C SER A 18 -14.84 -5.08 -10.82
N ARG A 19 -14.42 -6.29 -10.43
CA ARG A 19 -14.67 -6.83 -9.08
C ARG A 19 -14.06 -5.93 -8.01
N LEU A 20 -12.76 -5.63 -8.11
CA LEU A 20 -12.07 -4.78 -7.13
C LEU A 20 -12.71 -3.39 -6.99
N ARG A 21 -13.18 -2.80 -8.10
CA ARG A 21 -13.95 -1.55 -8.08
C ARG A 21 -15.28 -1.70 -7.36
N SER A 22 -15.99 -2.80 -7.58
CA SER A 22 -17.27 -3.08 -6.93
C SER A 22 -17.09 -3.31 -5.43
N ASP A 23 -16.05 -4.04 -5.04
CA ASP A 23 -15.70 -4.28 -3.62
C ASP A 23 -15.35 -2.97 -2.92
N LEU A 24 -14.58 -2.09 -3.56
CA LEU A 24 -14.29 -0.75 -3.04
C LEU A 24 -15.57 0.08 -2.89
N ALA A 25 -16.46 0.07 -3.88
CA ALA A 25 -17.73 0.79 -3.81
C ALA A 25 -18.62 0.26 -2.67
N ALA A 26 -18.65 -1.05 -2.47
CA ALA A 26 -19.35 -1.66 -1.35
C ALA A 26 -18.80 -1.16 -0.01
N VAL A 27 -17.47 -1.17 0.16
CA VAL A 27 -16.83 -0.63 1.39
C VAL A 27 -17.11 0.85 1.57
N GLN A 28 -17.07 1.65 0.51
CA GLN A 28 -17.39 3.08 0.56
C GLN A 28 -18.83 3.36 1.02
N SER A 29 -19.75 2.42 0.76
CA SER A 29 -21.14 2.51 1.20
C SER A 29 -21.35 2.05 2.65
N LEU A 30 -20.37 1.38 3.26
CA LEU A 30 -20.45 0.98 4.66
C LEU A 30 -20.25 2.18 5.59
N GLY A 31 -20.95 2.18 6.73
CA GLY A 31 -20.71 3.14 7.81
C GLY A 31 -19.29 3.02 8.39
N THR A 32 -18.87 4.03 9.15
CA THR A 32 -17.47 4.28 9.50
C THR A 32 -16.83 3.17 10.34
N SER A 33 -17.54 2.59 11.31
CA SER A 33 -16.99 1.58 12.24
C SER A 33 -16.70 0.21 11.61
N GLY A 34 -17.52 -0.24 10.65
CA GLY A 34 -17.27 -1.48 9.89
C GLY A 34 -16.45 -1.25 8.62
N GLY A 35 -16.50 -0.02 8.08
CA GLY A 35 -15.84 0.35 6.83
C GLY A 35 -14.33 0.51 6.95
N ALA A 36 -13.76 0.81 8.12
CA ALA A 36 -12.31 1.01 8.27
C ALA A 36 -11.51 -0.28 7.99
N PHE A 37 -11.92 -1.40 8.60
CA PHE A 37 -11.27 -2.70 8.38
C PHE A 37 -11.50 -3.19 6.94
N GLY A 38 -12.71 -3.06 6.42
CA GLY A 38 -13.01 -3.38 5.02
C GLY A 38 -12.15 -2.58 4.03
N ALA A 39 -11.93 -1.29 4.30
CA ALA A 39 -11.08 -0.44 3.45
C ALA A 39 -9.61 -0.86 3.48
N CYS A 40 -9.09 -1.27 4.65
CA CYS A 40 -7.75 -1.81 4.76
C CYS A 40 -7.58 -3.13 3.99
N VAL A 41 -8.54 -4.05 4.08
CA VAL A 41 -8.52 -5.34 3.36
C VAL A 41 -8.57 -5.12 1.84
N VAL A 42 -9.54 -4.34 1.36
CA VAL A 42 -9.67 -4.03 -0.07
C VAL A 42 -8.43 -3.29 -0.58
N SER A 43 -7.86 -2.37 0.20
CA SER A 43 -6.60 -1.71 -0.17
C SER A 43 -5.43 -2.69 -0.30
N ALA A 44 -5.35 -3.73 0.53
CA ALA A 44 -4.30 -4.74 0.44
C ALA A 44 -4.47 -5.62 -0.81
N GLU A 45 -5.70 -6.03 -1.13
CA GLU A 45 -6.00 -6.79 -2.37
C GLU A 45 -5.66 -5.98 -3.63
N ILE A 46 -6.09 -4.72 -3.69
CA ILE A 46 -5.79 -3.83 -4.83
C ILE A 46 -4.28 -3.61 -4.93
N ARG A 47 -3.57 -3.42 -3.81
CA ARG A 47 -2.11 -3.28 -3.81
C ARG A 47 -1.42 -4.53 -4.36
N HIS A 48 -1.88 -5.72 -3.99
CA HIS A 48 -1.33 -6.96 -4.53
C HIS A 48 -1.53 -7.04 -6.05
N ALA A 49 -2.75 -6.80 -6.53
CA ALA A 49 -3.06 -6.76 -7.96
C ALA A 49 -2.23 -5.71 -8.71
N TYR A 50 -2.08 -4.51 -8.13
CA TYR A 50 -1.27 -3.44 -8.70
C TYR A 50 0.19 -3.85 -8.88
N ARG A 51 0.81 -4.47 -7.86
CA ARG A 51 2.20 -4.97 -7.96
C ARG A 51 2.34 -6.06 -9.03
N THR A 52 1.38 -6.98 -9.13
CA THR A 52 1.38 -7.99 -10.19
C THR A 52 1.28 -7.35 -11.57
N ALA A 53 0.45 -6.32 -11.74
CA ALA A 53 0.35 -5.57 -12.99
C ALA A 53 1.64 -4.82 -13.35
N LEU A 54 2.32 -4.21 -12.36
CA LEU A 54 3.63 -3.58 -12.56
C LEU A 54 4.68 -4.60 -12.98
N GLN A 55 4.77 -5.74 -12.32
CA GLN A 55 5.71 -6.80 -12.66
C GLN A 55 5.52 -7.30 -14.11
N ALA A 56 4.26 -7.56 -14.50
CA ALA A 56 3.96 -7.95 -15.86
C ALA A 56 4.33 -6.84 -16.87
N ARG A 57 4.05 -5.57 -16.56
CA ARG A 57 4.44 -4.44 -17.40
C ARG A 57 5.96 -4.37 -17.56
N ASP A 58 6.69 -4.51 -16.47
CA ASP A 58 8.16 -4.40 -16.45
C ASP A 58 8.80 -5.55 -17.24
N GLU A 59 8.21 -6.74 -17.21
CA GLU A 59 8.61 -7.86 -18.08
C GLU A 59 8.44 -7.52 -19.57
N ALA A 60 7.32 -6.91 -19.96
CA ALA A 60 7.09 -6.50 -21.35
C ALA A 60 8.05 -5.37 -21.77
N ALA A 61 8.30 -4.41 -20.88
CA ALA A 61 9.25 -3.32 -21.11
C ALA A 61 10.69 -3.83 -21.28
N SER A 62 11.12 -4.75 -20.41
CA SER A 62 12.42 -5.42 -20.49
C SER A 62 12.58 -6.18 -21.82
N TYR A 63 11.55 -6.92 -22.25
CA TYR A 63 11.60 -7.64 -23.51
C TYR A 63 11.79 -6.70 -24.71
N LEU A 64 11.00 -5.63 -24.81
CA LEU A 64 11.08 -4.64 -25.89
C LEU A 64 12.42 -3.88 -25.88
N HIS A 65 12.96 -3.61 -24.69
CA HIS A 65 14.28 -3.00 -24.54
C HIS A 65 15.39 -3.95 -25.02
N GLY A 66 15.34 -5.22 -24.59
CA GLY A 66 16.35 -6.24 -24.89
C GLY A 66 16.37 -6.67 -26.36
N SER A 67 15.21 -6.70 -27.03
CA SER A 67 15.12 -6.97 -28.48
C SER A 67 15.58 -5.80 -29.33
N ARG A 68 15.77 -4.61 -28.72
CA ARG A 68 16.07 -3.32 -29.38
C ARG A 68 14.99 -2.86 -30.36
N ASP A 69 13.77 -3.34 -30.21
CA ASP A 69 12.64 -2.88 -31.00
C ASP A 69 12.21 -1.47 -30.59
N TRP A 70 12.39 -1.12 -29.31
CA TRP A 70 11.99 0.16 -28.73
C TRP A 70 13.17 0.87 -28.07
N SER A 71 13.24 2.19 -28.23
CA SER A 71 14.14 3.02 -27.43
C SER A 71 13.63 3.17 -26.00
N THR A 72 14.51 3.57 -25.09
CA THR A 72 14.15 3.93 -23.71
C THR A 72 13.18 5.12 -23.67
N GLU A 73 13.21 6.01 -24.65
CA GLU A 73 12.26 7.11 -24.78
C GLU A 73 10.87 6.62 -25.21
N ASP A 74 10.79 5.63 -26.11
CA ASP A 74 9.50 5.03 -26.50
C ASP A 74 8.86 4.27 -25.32
N LEU A 75 9.69 3.59 -24.52
CA LEU A 75 9.24 2.99 -23.26
C LEU A 75 8.77 4.05 -22.27
N ALA A 76 9.46 5.19 -22.16
CA ALA A 76 9.06 6.29 -21.29
C ALA A 76 7.74 6.93 -21.72
N GLU A 77 7.53 7.13 -23.02
CA GLU A 77 6.26 7.59 -23.56
C GLU A 77 5.12 6.62 -23.21
N ALA A 78 5.33 5.30 -23.37
CA ALA A 78 4.31 4.30 -23.06
C ALA A 78 4.03 4.12 -21.56
N ILE A 79 5.06 4.14 -20.71
CA ILE A 79 4.94 3.86 -19.27
C ILE A 79 4.61 5.12 -18.48
N CYS A 80 5.27 6.23 -18.81
CA CYS A 80 5.21 7.48 -18.04
C CYS A 80 4.39 8.56 -18.75
N GLY A 81 4.03 8.39 -20.03
CA GLY A 81 3.30 9.38 -20.83
C GLY A 81 4.17 10.50 -21.40
N HIS A 82 5.47 10.51 -21.09
CA HIS A 82 6.41 11.54 -21.52
C HIS A 82 7.80 10.96 -21.76
N ARG A 83 8.36 11.18 -22.96
CA ARG A 83 9.74 10.76 -23.34
C ARG A 83 10.83 11.25 -22.38
N GLU A 84 10.66 12.41 -21.73
CA GLU A 84 11.65 12.97 -20.78
C GLU A 84 11.93 12.07 -19.57
N HIS A 85 11.04 11.12 -19.27
CA HIS A 85 11.21 10.14 -18.20
C HIS A 85 12.01 8.90 -18.62
N GLU A 86 12.81 9.01 -19.69
CA GLU A 86 13.67 7.96 -20.24
C GLU A 86 14.48 7.21 -19.17
N ARG A 87 15.12 7.95 -18.25
CA ARG A 87 15.95 7.38 -17.19
C ARG A 87 15.17 6.41 -16.30
N ARG A 88 13.94 6.77 -15.94
CA ARG A 88 13.04 5.90 -15.15
C ARG A 88 12.63 4.66 -15.93
N ALA A 89 12.28 4.81 -17.21
CA ALA A 89 11.90 3.68 -18.06
C ALA A 89 13.05 2.70 -18.26
N ARG A 90 14.28 3.20 -18.41
CA ARG A 90 15.50 2.38 -18.48
C ARG A 90 15.71 1.56 -17.21
N LEU A 91 15.64 2.18 -16.04
CA LEU A 91 15.76 1.46 -14.75
C LEU A 91 14.73 0.33 -14.63
N ILE A 92 13.51 0.58 -15.06
CA ILE A 92 12.42 -0.42 -15.06
C ILE A 92 12.77 -1.59 -15.99
N ALA A 93 13.21 -1.30 -17.21
CA ALA A 93 13.54 -2.32 -18.21
C ALA A 93 14.77 -3.14 -17.82
N GLU A 94 15.79 -2.51 -17.24
CA GLU A 94 17.03 -3.17 -16.81
C GLU A 94 16.86 -4.00 -15.53
N TRP A 95 15.94 -3.61 -14.64
CA TRP A 95 15.68 -4.32 -13.39
C TRP A 95 15.14 -5.74 -13.62
N THR A 96 14.19 -5.88 -14.55
CA THR A 96 13.57 -7.17 -14.83
C THR A 96 14.43 -7.95 -15.81
N THR A 97 15.21 -8.91 -15.34
CA THR A 97 15.93 -9.84 -16.20
C THR A 97 15.04 -11.04 -16.55
N SER A 98 14.11 -10.87 -17.51
CA SER A 98 13.28 -11.99 -17.99
C SER A 98 13.77 -12.46 -19.37
N PRO A 99 14.28 -13.70 -19.50
CA PRO A 99 14.68 -14.23 -20.80
C PRO A 99 13.42 -14.44 -21.67
N ALA A 100 13.26 -13.61 -22.70
CA ALA A 100 12.31 -13.73 -23.81
C ALA A 100 10.99 -14.46 -23.47
N PRO A 101 10.01 -13.78 -22.86
CA PRO A 101 8.79 -14.43 -22.39
C PRO A 101 7.97 -14.99 -23.56
N GLN A 102 7.75 -16.32 -23.57
CA GLN A 102 7.08 -17.04 -24.65
C GLN A 102 5.60 -16.64 -24.86
N HIS A 103 5.02 -15.81 -23.98
CA HIS A 103 3.66 -15.28 -24.10
C HIS A 103 3.57 -13.92 -24.79
N LEU A 104 4.69 -13.21 -25.00
CA LEU A 104 4.70 -11.87 -25.59
C LEU A 104 4.79 -11.94 -27.12
N TYR A 105 3.67 -12.21 -27.79
CA TYR A 105 3.60 -12.27 -29.26
C TYR A 105 3.49 -10.88 -29.91
N ASP A 106 2.87 -9.92 -29.22
CA ASP A 106 2.82 -8.49 -29.59
C ASP A 106 3.17 -7.67 -28.33
N ALA A 107 4.47 -7.58 -28.04
CA ALA A 107 4.95 -7.00 -26.80
C ALA A 107 4.63 -5.50 -26.66
N GLY A 108 4.55 -4.76 -27.77
CA GLY A 108 4.17 -3.35 -27.78
C GLY A 108 2.71 -3.15 -27.36
N HIS A 109 1.78 -3.91 -27.95
CA HIS A 109 0.38 -3.90 -27.54
C HIS A 109 0.21 -4.33 -26.08
N GLU A 110 0.92 -5.38 -25.69
CA GLU A 110 0.81 -5.94 -24.34
C GLU A 110 1.40 -5.00 -23.28
N LEU A 111 2.49 -4.27 -23.57
CA LEU A 111 3.01 -3.22 -22.69
C LEU A 111 1.95 -2.15 -22.41
N LEU A 112 1.30 -1.63 -23.47
CA LEU A 112 0.26 -0.61 -23.35
C LEU A 112 -0.94 -1.12 -22.55
N ARG A 113 -1.41 -2.34 -22.82
CA ARG A 113 -2.50 -2.98 -22.07
C ARG A 113 -2.14 -3.14 -20.59
N ARG A 114 -0.95 -3.65 -20.27
CA ARG A 114 -0.49 -3.85 -18.89
C ARG A 114 -0.34 -2.52 -18.14
N GLN A 115 0.19 -1.48 -18.79
CA GLN A 115 0.29 -0.15 -18.20
C GLN A 115 -1.09 0.48 -17.95
N GLN A 116 -2.07 0.28 -18.84
CA GLN A 116 -3.45 0.74 -18.61
C GLN A 116 -4.07 0.06 -17.39
N VAL A 117 -3.88 -1.27 -17.23
CA VAL A 117 -4.33 -2.01 -16.05
C VAL A 117 -3.64 -1.50 -14.78
N ALA A 118 -2.31 -1.31 -14.82
CA ALA A 118 -1.54 -0.77 -13.69
C ALA A 118 -2.04 0.63 -13.29
N SER A 119 -2.31 1.51 -14.26
CA SER A 119 -2.84 2.85 -14.02
C SER A 119 -4.23 2.79 -13.36
N ALA A 120 -5.14 1.96 -13.88
CA ALA A 120 -6.47 1.78 -13.31
C ALA A 120 -6.41 1.23 -11.87
N LEU A 121 -5.52 0.28 -11.59
CA LEU A 121 -5.30 -0.26 -10.25
C LEU A 121 -4.67 0.76 -9.30
N ARG A 122 -3.76 1.62 -9.80
CA ARG A 122 -3.16 2.69 -9.00
C ARG A 122 -4.21 3.70 -8.53
N ASP A 123 -5.14 4.08 -9.41
CA ASP A 123 -6.24 4.99 -9.07
C ASP A 123 -7.23 4.35 -8.09
N LEU A 124 -7.55 3.06 -8.29
CA LEU A 124 -8.35 2.30 -7.32
C LEU A 124 -7.64 2.22 -5.96
N LEU A 125 -6.32 2.03 -5.94
CA LEU A 125 -5.54 1.98 -4.70
C LEU A 125 -5.58 3.32 -3.97
N SER A 126 -5.44 4.44 -4.69
CA SER A 126 -5.60 5.77 -4.12
C SER A 126 -6.98 5.97 -3.51
N ALA A 127 -8.04 5.59 -4.24
CA ALA A 127 -9.41 5.72 -3.75
C ALA A 127 -9.66 4.85 -2.51
N ALA A 128 -9.08 3.64 -2.45
CA ALA A 128 -9.14 2.76 -1.29
C ALA A 128 -8.41 3.35 -0.08
N ARG A 129 -7.20 3.87 -0.27
CA ARG A 129 -6.42 4.53 0.80
C ARG A 129 -7.13 5.77 1.34
N ALA A 130 -7.66 6.63 0.46
CA ALA A 130 -8.44 7.79 0.87
C ALA A 130 -9.72 7.39 1.65
N THR A 131 -10.37 6.30 1.24
CA THR A 131 -11.52 5.74 1.96
C THR A 131 -11.11 5.23 3.34
N ALA A 132 -9.97 4.55 3.47
CA ALA A 132 -9.44 4.09 4.75
C ALA A 132 -9.15 5.27 5.69
N VAL A 133 -8.47 6.32 5.21
CA VAL A 133 -8.21 7.55 5.98
C VAL A 133 -9.51 8.18 6.48
N ARG A 134 -10.50 8.33 5.59
CA ARG A 134 -11.81 8.88 5.95
C ARG A 134 -12.49 8.04 7.03
N HIS A 135 -12.56 6.72 6.85
CA HIS A 135 -13.19 5.83 7.84
C HIS A 135 -12.45 5.84 9.18
N LEU A 136 -11.12 5.89 9.19
CA LEU A 136 -10.34 5.99 10.42
C LEU A 136 -10.60 7.31 11.18
N ARG A 137 -10.77 8.41 10.45
CA ARG A 137 -11.06 9.73 11.02
C ARG A 137 -12.50 9.83 11.54
N ASP A 138 -13.45 9.32 10.76
CA ASP A 138 -14.89 9.49 11.02
C ASP A 138 -15.48 8.34 11.87
N ALA A 139 -14.69 7.32 12.22
CA ALA A 139 -15.14 6.24 13.08
C ALA A 139 -15.56 6.80 14.44
N GLU A 140 -16.79 6.50 14.87
CA GLU A 140 -17.25 6.84 16.21
C GLU A 140 -16.62 5.90 17.25
N LEU A 141 -16.36 6.41 18.45
CA LEU A 141 -15.90 5.60 19.57
C LEU A 141 -17.13 4.96 20.24
N VAL A 142 -17.45 3.72 19.86
CA VAL A 142 -18.49 2.96 20.55
C VAL A 142 -17.88 2.33 21.81
N LEU A 143 -18.17 2.89 22.97
CA LEU A 143 -17.60 2.47 24.26
C LEU A 143 -18.57 1.57 25.03
N PRO A 144 -18.10 0.43 25.58
CA PRO A 144 -18.85 -0.35 26.56
C PRO A 144 -19.21 0.49 27.78
N ALA A 145 -20.36 0.19 28.38
CA ALA A 145 -20.83 0.86 29.59
C ALA A 145 -19.95 0.48 30.79
N ASP A 146 -19.62 -0.81 30.92
CA ASP A 146 -18.75 -1.33 31.97
C ASP A 146 -17.29 -0.84 31.80
N PRO A 147 -16.66 -0.26 32.83
CA PRO A 147 -15.29 0.24 32.75
C PRO A 147 -14.25 -0.86 32.45
N LEU A 148 -14.44 -2.09 32.96
CA LEU A 148 -13.50 -3.19 32.71
C LEU A 148 -13.57 -3.66 31.24
N GLU A 149 -14.79 -3.81 30.70
CA GLU A 149 -15.00 -4.08 29.28
C GLU A 149 -14.46 -2.94 28.39
N ARG A 150 -14.62 -1.68 28.82
CA ARG A 150 -14.09 -0.51 28.11
C ARG A 150 -12.56 -0.51 28.08
N ALA A 151 -11.91 -0.82 29.20
CA ALA A 151 -10.46 -0.94 29.30
C ALA A 151 -9.93 -2.06 28.40
N HIS A 152 -10.59 -3.22 28.41
CA HIS A 152 -10.24 -4.36 27.55
C HIS A 152 -10.36 -4.02 26.06
N LYS A 153 -11.51 -3.48 25.64
CA LYS A 153 -11.73 -3.07 24.24
C LYS A 153 -10.71 -2.03 23.80
N ALA A 154 -10.44 -1.02 24.64
CA ALA A 154 -9.45 0.00 24.33
C ALA A 154 -8.06 -0.62 24.15
N GLN A 155 -7.68 -1.60 24.98
CA GLN A 155 -6.42 -2.31 24.84
C GLN A 155 -6.32 -3.09 23.52
N GLU A 156 -7.37 -3.79 23.11
CA GLU A 156 -7.40 -4.50 21.81
C GLU A 156 -7.22 -3.53 20.65
N VAL A 157 -7.93 -2.40 20.67
CA VAL A 157 -7.84 -1.41 19.59
C VAL A 157 -6.49 -0.69 19.58
N VAL A 158 -5.89 -0.40 20.74
CA VAL A 158 -4.54 0.17 20.81
C VAL A 158 -3.52 -0.79 20.22
N ARG A 159 -3.57 -2.08 20.58
CA ARG A 159 -2.70 -3.10 19.99
C ARG A 159 -2.87 -3.21 18.48
N PHE A 160 -4.11 -3.20 18.01
CA PHE A 160 -4.43 -3.20 16.59
C PHE A 160 -3.82 -1.98 15.88
N CYS A 161 -4.03 -0.77 16.42
CA CYS A 161 -3.51 0.46 15.85
C CYS A 161 -1.97 0.43 15.81
N ALA A 162 -1.31 0.00 16.88
CA ALA A 162 0.15 -0.10 16.93
C ALA A 162 0.70 -1.01 15.83
N TYR A 163 0.17 -2.24 15.71
CA TYR A 163 0.58 -3.17 14.65
C TYR A 163 0.41 -2.60 13.24
N HIS A 164 -0.72 -1.95 12.98
CA HIS A 164 -1.00 -1.36 11.68
C HIS A 164 -0.17 -0.10 11.41
N LEU A 165 0.10 0.71 12.43
CA LEU A 165 0.97 1.88 12.33
C LEU A 165 2.39 1.46 11.92
N ASP A 166 2.96 0.46 12.59
CA ASP A 166 4.28 -0.09 12.27
C ASP A 166 4.33 -0.61 10.84
N THR A 167 3.30 -1.36 10.43
CA THR A 167 3.21 -1.91 9.08
C THR A 167 3.12 -0.81 8.02
N VAL A 168 2.30 0.20 8.23
CA VAL A 168 2.13 1.32 7.29
C VAL A 168 3.40 2.16 7.22
N ALA A 169 4.03 2.47 8.36
CA ALA A 169 5.28 3.21 8.44
C ALA A 169 6.42 2.47 7.74
N ALA A 170 6.58 1.17 7.97
CA ALA A 170 7.60 0.35 7.30
C ALA A 170 7.42 0.35 5.78
N ASN A 171 6.19 0.21 5.28
CA ASN A 171 5.90 0.27 3.85
C ASN A 171 6.16 1.66 3.25
N ARG A 172 5.78 2.72 3.97
CA ARG A 172 6.04 4.10 3.57
C ARG A 172 7.54 4.35 3.44
N ASN A 173 8.31 3.97 4.45
CA ASN A 173 9.76 4.18 4.49
C ASN A 173 10.46 3.36 3.40
N LEU A 174 10.03 2.12 3.15
CA LEU A 174 10.52 1.31 2.04
C LEU A 174 10.27 1.96 0.67
N TYR A 175 9.08 2.53 0.47
CA TYR A 175 8.75 3.21 -0.78
C TYR A 175 9.51 4.53 -0.95
N ALA A 176 9.67 5.30 0.12
CA ALA A 176 10.53 6.48 0.13
C ALA A 176 11.99 6.11 -0.19
N ALA A 177 12.52 5.08 0.46
CA ALA A 177 13.87 4.56 0.23
C ALA A 177 14.07 4.11 -1.23
N ASN A 178 13.07 3.46 -1.83
CA ASN A 178 13.10 3.07 -3.23
C ASN A 178 13.20 4.29 -4.16
N LEU A 179 12.51 5.38 -3.85
CA LEU A 179 12.61 6.65 -4.59
C LEU A 179 13.99 7.29 -4.47
N VAL A 180 14.64 7.23 -3.30
CA VAL A 180 16.02 7.73 -3.14
C VAL A 180 17.00 6.85 -3.90
N VAL A 181 16.98 5.54 -3.62
CA VAL A 181 17.98 4.59 -4.13
C VAL A 181 17.92 4.47 -5.65
N HIS A 182 16.72 4.44 -6.23
CA HIS A 182 16.55 4.17 -7.66
C HIS A 182 16.19 5.41 -8.47
N HIS A 183 15.46 6.37 -7.89
CA HIS A 183 14.87 7.49 -8.65
C HIS A 183 15.51 8.85 -8.35
N GLU A 184 16.67 8.89 -7.68
CA GLU A 184 17.43 10.13 -7.36
C GLU A 184 16.61 11.19 -6.62
N TRP A 185 15.63 10.78 -5.81
CA TRP A 185 15.00 11.72 -4.88
C TRP A 185 15.99 12.11 -3.79
N GLU A 186 16.03 13.40 -3.47
CA GLU A 186 16.76 13.88 -2.30
C GLU A 186 16.11 13.33 -1.03
N LEU A 187 16.93 12.86 -0.09
CA LEU A 187 16.45 12.21 1.13
C LEU A 187 15.56 13.14 1.96
N ASP A 188 15.98 14.39 2.14
CA ASP A 188 15.24 15.38 2.92
C ASP A 188 13.89 15.70 2.29
N GLU A 189 13.84 15.82 0.95
CA GLU A 189 12.60 16.08 0.21
C GLU A 189 11.60 14.93 0.35
N ILE A 190 12.06 13.68 0.22
CA ILE A 190 11.15 12.54 0.36
C ILE A 190 10.77 12.28 1.83
N ALA A 191 11.63 12.63 2.79
CA ALA A 191 11.34 12.58 4.22
C ALA A 191 10.20 13.53 4.58
N GLU A 192 10.19 14.73 4.00
CA GLU A 192 9.06 15.68 4.14
C GLU A 192 7.76 15.09 3.58
N VAL A 193 7.80 14.50 2.38
CA VAL A 193 6.61 13.84 1.78
C VAL A 193 6.12 12.66 2.61
N ALA A 194 7.05 11.93 3.25
CA ALA A 194 6.76 10.81 4.11
C ALA A 194 6.30 11.21 5.52
N ASP A 195 6.43 12.47 5.92
CA ASP A 195 6.17 12.92 7.29
C ASP A 195 6.94 12.03 8.31
N THR A 196 8.26 11.94 8.13
CA THR A 196 9.13 11.10 8.95
C THR A 196 10.57 11.63 8.97
N GLU A 197 11.33 11.19 9.97
CA GLU A 197 12.76 11.46 10.03
C GLU A 197 13.54 10.75 8.91
N PRO A 198 14.55 11.40 8.29
CA PRO A 198 15.41 10.80 7.27
C PRO A 198 16.00 9.44 7.65
N GLN A 199 16.44 9.28 8.90
CA GLN A 199 17.02 8.03 9.42
C GLN A 199 16.08 6.83 9.22
N ALA A 200 14.77 7.02 9.41
CA ALA A 200 13.81 5.94 9.29
C ALA A 200 13.66 5.44 7.83
N ILE A 201 14.02 6.27 6.85
CA ILE A 201 14.08 5.92 5.43
C ILE A 201 15.43 5.27 5.11
N GLU A 202 16.54 5.80 5.64
CA GLU A 202 17.88 5.20 5.49
C GLU A 202 17.93 3.76 5.99
N ASP A 203 17.29 3.47 7.13
CA ASP A 203 17.18 2.13 7.70
C ASP A 203 16.51 1.12 6.73
N ALA A 204 15.76 1.61 5.74
CA ALA A 204 15.10 0.80 4.72
C ALA A 204 15.90 0.67 3.41
N TYR A 205 17.09 1.28 3.28
CA TYR A 205 17.87 1.27 2.03
C TYR A 205 18.27 -0.12 1.56
N GLU A 206 18.74 -0.99 2.46
CA GLU A 206 19.13 -2.35 2.07
C GLU A 206 17.94 -3.14 1.53
N ALA A 207 16.76 -2.99 2.14
CA ALA A 207 15.53 -3.58 1.63
C ALA A 207 15.13 -2.96 0.27
N ALA A 208 15.25 -1.64 0.13
CA ALA A 208 14.92 -0.93 -1.11
C ALA A 208 15.80 -1.36 -2.30
N ARG A 209 17.09 -1.65 -2.06
CA ARG A 209 18.01 -2.17 -3.09
C ARG A 209 17.61 -3.53 -3.65
N ALA A 210 16.81 -4.31 -2.93
CA ALA A 210 16.27 -5.59 -3.39
C ALA A 210 14.83 -5.47 -3.94
N HIS A 211 14.22 -4.29 -3.88
CA HIS A 211 12.85 -4.05 -4.30
C HIS A 211 12.77 -3.43 -5.70
N PRO A 212 11.81 -3.85 -6.55
CA PRO A 212 11.62 -3.28 -7.88
C PRO A 212 11.42 -1.76 -7.86
N PRO A 213 12.09 -0.98 -8.75
CA PRO A 213 11.92 0.47 -8.84
C PRO A 213 10.46 0.90 -9.11
N SER A 214 9.69 0.05 -9.79
CA SER A 214 8.29 0.30 -10.16
C SER A 214 7.32 0.27 -8.99
N ASP A 215 7.68 -0.38 -7.88
CA ASP A 215 6.78 -0.55 -6.73
C ASP A 215 6.54 0.77 -5.96
N ALA A 216 7.34 1.80 -6.22
CA ALA A 216 7.30 3.06 -5.49
C ALA A 216 6.93 4.26 -6.37
N ASP A 217 6.11 5.14 -5.78
CA ASP A 217 5.75 6.45 -6.31
C ASP A 217 5.52 7.42 -5.15
N SER A 218 5.82 8.71 -5.35
CA SER A 218 5.72 9.73 -4.29
C SER A 218 4.29 9.90 -3.77
N ARG A 219 3.27 9.65 -4.62
CA ARG A 219 1.87 9.65 -4.21
C ARG A 219 1.59 8.49 -3.23
N SER A 220 2.18 7.31 -3.41
CA SER A 220 2.05 6.20 -2.47
C SER A 220 2.70 6.49 -1.13
N VAL A 221 3.83 7.19 -1.10
CA VAL A 221 4.49 7.64 0.13
C VAL A 221 3.57 8.58 0.91
N ARG A 222 3.03 9.61 0.25
CA ARG A 222 2.09 10.57 0.86
C ARG A 222 0.83 9.88 1.40
N GLU A 223 0.21 9.01 0.60
CA GLU A 223 -1.01 8.31 1.01
C GLU A 223 -0.77 7.40 2.23
N LEU A 224 0.38 6.75 2.33
CA LEU A 224 0.73 5.95 3.50
C LEU A 224 1.04 6.82 4.72
N ALA A 225 1.66 7.99 4.55
CA ALA A 225 1.85 8.96 5.62
C ALA A 225 0.50 9.43 6.19
N GLU A 226 -0.48 9.73 5.32
CA GLU A 226 -1.83 10.12 5.75
C GLU A 226 -2.56 9.01 6.53
N ILE A 227 -2.40 7.75 6.10
CA ILE A 227 -2.93 6.59 6.83
C ILE A 227 -2.25 6.47 8.20
N ALA A 228 -0.91 6.54 8.26
CA ALA A 228 -0.17 6.47 9.51
C ALA A 228 -0.62 7.56 10.49
N ALA A 229 -0.77 8.80 10.01
CA ALA A 229 -1.26 9.91 10.83
C ALA A 229 -2.68 9.66 11.36
N ALA A 230 -3.58 9.14 10.52
CA ALA A 230 -4.95 8.80 10.93
C ALA A 230 -4.98 7.69 11.99
N ILE A 231 -4.16 6.63 11.82
CA ILE A 231 -4.01 5.55 12.80
C ILE A 231 -3.45 6.09 14.12
N ALA A 232 -2.40 6.93 14.07
CA ALA A 232 -1.76 7.49 15.26
C ALA A 232 -2.71 8.38 16.08
N VAL A 233 -3.54 9.21 15.43
CA VAL A 233 -4.60 9.98 16.11
C VAL A 233 -5.57 9.01 16.81
N ARG A 234 -5.99 7.96 16.12
CA ARG A 234 -6.94 6.99 16.65
C ARG A 234 -6.37 6.22 17.83
N GLN A 235 -5.11 5.81 17.74
CA GLN A 235 -4.38 5.16 18.82
C GLN A 235 -4.37 6.04 20.07
N ARG A 236 -3.99 7.32 19.95
CA ARG A 236 -3.98 8.27 21.10
C ARG A 236 -5.36 8.44 21.74
N HIS A 237 -6.43 8.48 20.95
CA HIS A 237 -7.80 8.53 21.48
C HIS A 237 -8.13 7.27 22.30
N TRP A 238 -7.81 6.07 21.79
CA TRP A 238 -8.05 4.84 22.54
C TRP A 238 -7.13 4.66 23.74
N GLU A 239 -5.90 5.18 23.71
CA GLU A 239 -5.01 5.21 24.88
C GLU A 239 -5.54 6.13 25.98
N ALA A 240 -6.18 7.26 25.64
CA ALA A 240 -6.87 8.10 26.61
C ALA A 240 -8.06 7.37 27.24
N VAL A 241 -8.93 6.75 26.42
CA VAL A 241 -10.06 5.93 26.89
C VAL A 241 -9.58 4.79 27.80
N ARG A 242 -8.47 4.11 27.44
CA ARG A 242 -7.89 3.04 28.25
C ARG A 242 -7.48 3.55 29.63
N ARG A 243 -6.78 4.69 29.69
CA ARG A 243 -6.33 5.30 30.96
C ARG A 243 -7.51 5.72 31.83
N GLU A 244 -8.54 6.32 31.26
CA GLU A 244 -9.75 6.73 31.98
C GLU A 244 -10.50 5.51 32.53
N ALA A 245 -10.70 4.47 31.72
CA ALA A 245 -11.36 3.24 32.14
C ALA A 245 -10.61 2.50 33.26
N ILE A 246 -9.27 2.44 33.19
CA ILE A 246 -8.42 1.91 34.26
C ILE A 246 -8.62 2.70 35.56
N ALA A 247 -8.63 4.04 35.49
CA ALA A 247 -8.83 4.87 36.66
C ALA A 247 -10.22 4.69 37.29
N GLU A 248 -11.27 4.55 36.47
CA GLU A 248 -12.64 4.22 36.91
C GLU A 248 -12.69 2.86 37.63
N CYS A 249 -12.07 1.82 37.06
CA CYS A 249 -11.97 0.50 37.69
C CYS A 249 -11.28 0.56 39.06
N LEU A 250 -10.14 1.23 39.15
CA LEU A 250 -9.40 1.38 40.40
C LEU A 250 -10.22 2.14 41.45
N ALA A 251 -10.92 3.20 41.06
CA ALA A 251 -11.78 3.97 41.96
C ALA A 251 -13.00 3.17 42.44
N ALA A 252 -13.51 2.24 41.61
CA ALA A 252 -14.59 1.34 41.96
C ALA A 252 -14.15 0.13 42.81
N GLY A 253 -12.84 -0.01 43.10
CA GLY A 253 -12.29 -1.11 43.89
C GLY A 253 -12.18 -2.43 43.12
N VAL A 254 -12.13 -2.38 41.78
CA VAL A 254 -11.82 -3.55 40.96
C VAL A 254 -10.42 -4.04 41.30
N ASP A 255 -10.28 -5.35 41.44
CA ASP A 255 -9.01 -6.01 41.76
C ASP A 255 -7.92 -5.67 40.72
N ALA A 256 -6.72 -5.35 41.21
CA ALA A 256 -5.61 -4.88 40.37
C ALA A 256 -5.07 -5.99 39.46
N ASP A 257 -5.08 -7.25 39.90
CA ASP A 257 -4.61 -8.38 39.10
C ASP A 257 -5.61 -8.69 37.97
N LEU A 258 -6.91 -8.55 38.26
CA LEU A 258 -7.96 -8.64 37.24
C LEU A 258 -7.84 -7.54 36.18
N LEU A 259 -7.54 -6.32 36.61
CA LEU A 259 -7.35 -5.16 35.74
C LEU A 259 -6.09 -5.29 34.87
N ALA A 260 -4.98 -5.75 35.46
CA ALA A 260 -3.74 -6.08 34.75
C ALA A 260 -3.98 -7.11 33.64
N ALA A 261 -4.70 -8.19 33.95
CA ALA A 261 -5.02 -9.24 32.99
C ALA A 261 -5.89 -8.77 31.81
N HIS A 262 -6.85 -7.85 32.05
CA HIS A 262 -7.80 -7.40 31.02
C HIS A 262 -7.32 -6.20 30.22
N ALA A 263 -6.60 -5.27 30.85
CA ALA A 263 -6.14 -4.03 30.23
C ALA A 263 -4.66 -4.10 29.77
N GLY A 264 -3.96 -5.20 30.05
CA GLY A 264 -2.57 -5.42 29.64
C GLY A 264 -1.59 -4.46 30.32
N VAL A 265 -1.80 -4.20 31.61
CA VAL A 265 -1.00 -3.32 32.48
C VAL A 265 -0.25 -4.14 33.50
#